data_AF-A0A662KWA9-F1
#
_entry.id   AF-A0A662KWA9-F1
#
_cell.length_a   1.000
_cell.length_b   1.000
_cell.length_c   1.000
_cell.angle_alpha   90.00
_cell.angle_beta   90.00
_cell.angle_gamma   90.00
#
_symmetry.space_group_name_H-M   'P 1'
#
loop_
_entity.id
_entity.type
_entity.pdbx_description
1 polymer ?
#
loop_
_entity_poly.entity_id
_entity_poly.type
_entity_poly.pdbx_seq_one_letter_code
_entity_poly.pdbx_strand_id
1 'polypeptide(L)'
;MSLLIKNIGELFDGYKIIKNTSIYIENGKIKSIGREEKADEIIDASNKFVMPGFVDCHTHAIFSGYRAFEIEWKIEGLSYKEIAERGGGIAYTVEQTRKASKEKLKKETMERVKEMIKHGTTTAEIKSGYGLDTENEIKMLEVINEIKNNASIDIVPTFLAHAVPKDMKADDFVDVIVEEMLPEIGERKLAKFCDVFCEVGYFNVEQSRKILMEAKKYGMLPKIHADEFSCMGCSKLAAELEAASADHLLMTSEKEMELLADAGVVATLLPATPF
;
A
#
# COMPACT_ATOMS: atom_id res chain seq x y z
N MET A 1 -9.14 -23.48 19.20
CA MET A 1 -9.73 -22.51 20.14
C MET A 1 -10.96 -21.90 19.48
N SER A 2 -12.05 -21.84 20.22
CA SER A 2 -13.35 -21.34 19.78
C SER A 2 -13.74 -20.09 20.59
N LEU A 3 -14.39 -19.13 19.93
CA LEU A 3 -14.78 -17.84 20.49
C LEU A 3 -16.23 -17.55 20.09
N LEU A 4 -17.05 -17.15 21.06
CA LEU A 4 -18.40 -16.63 20.81
C LEU A 4 -18.45 -15.14 21.15
N ILE A 5 -18.79 -14.31 20.17
CA ILE A 5 -19.17 -12.91 20.40
C ILE A 5 -20.69 -12.86 20.44
N LYS A 6 -21.29 -12.61 21.60
CA LYS A 6 -22.74 -12.58 21.79
C LYS A 6 -23.28 -11.18 22.08
N ASN A 7 -24.61 -11.04 22.07
CA ASN A 7 -25.30 -9.77 22.36
C ASN A 7 -24.82 -8.62 21.45
N ILE A 8 -24.60 -8.89 20.16
CA ILE A 8 -24.25 -7.86 19.17
C ILE A 8 -25.54 -7.11 18.83
N GLY A 9 -25.54 -5.79 19.05
CA GLY A 9 -26.71 -4.95 18.77
C GLY A 9 -26.93 -4.86 17.27
N GLU A 10 -25.87 -4.50 16.55
CA GLU A 10 -25.85 -4.44 15.08
C GLU A 10 -24.51 -4.97 14.55
N LEU A 11 -24.58 -5.94 13.64
CA LEU A 11 -23.43 -6.50 12.92
C LEU A 11 -23.50 -6.04 11.46
N PHE A 12 -22.47 -5.36 10.96
CA PHE A 12 -22.26 -5.24 9.53
C PHE A 12 -21.39 -6.42 9.07
N ASP A 13 -21.88 -7.24 8.13
CA ASP A 13 -21.15 -8.43 7.64
C ASP A 13 -20.30 -8.17 6.39
N GLY A 14 -20.22 -6.91 5.95
CA GLY A 14 -19.61 -6.51 4.67
C GLY A 14 -20.64 -6.24 3.57
N TYR A 15 -21.89 -6.68 3.74
CA TYR A 15 -22.96 -6.51 2.74
C TYR A 15 -24.23 -5.90 3.33
N LYS A 16 -24.60 -6.27 4.57
CA LYS A 16 -25.82 -5.82 5.23
C LYS A 16 -25.66 -5.70 6.74
N ILE A 17 -26.65 -5.09 7.37
CA ILE A 17 -26.75 -4.99 8.84
C ILE A 17 -27.67 -6.10 9.36
N ILE A 18 -27.21 -6.83 10.38
CA ILE A 18 -27.94 -7.86 11.10
C ILE A 18 -28.10 -7.41 12.56
N LYS A 19 -29.33 -7.32 13.05
CA LYS A 19 -29.62 -6.85 14.42
C LYS A 19 -29.71 -8.00 15.41
N ASN A 20 -29.35 -7.75 16.67
CA ASN A 20 -29.50 -8.66 17.81
C ASN A 20 -28.96 -10.07 17.51
N THR A 21 -27.66 -10.14 17.20
CA THR A 21 -27.02 -11.36 16.69
C THR A 21 -25.80 -11.76 17.52
N SER A 22 -25.13 -12.82 17.07
CA SER A 22 -23.89 -13.35 17.61
C SER A 22 -22.96 -13.83 16.48
N ILE A 23 -21.68 -14.02 16.78
CA ILE A 23 -20.70 -14.62 15.86
C ILE A 23 -19.99 -15.75 16.60
N TYR A 24 -20.03 -16.94 16.03
CA TYR A 24 -19.21 -18.07 16.49
C TYR A 24 -18.00 -18.23 15.58
N ILE A 25 -16.82 -18.27 16.21
CA ILE A 25 -15.51 -18.35 15.56
C ILE A 25 -14.84 -19.62 16.05
N GLU A 26 -14.28 -20.40 15.12
CA GLU A 26 -13.52 -21.61 15.44
C GLU A 26 -12.28 -21.66 14.55
N ASN A 27 -11.11 -21.89 15.16
CA ASN A 27 -9.84 -21.98 14.45
C ASN A 27 -9.56 -20.74 13.58
N GLY A 28 -9.83 -19.55 14.14
CA GLY A 28 -9.60 -18.26 13.48
C GLY A 28 -10.56 -17.92 12.34
N LYS A 29 -11.64 -18.69 12.16
CA LYS A 29 -12.63 -18.45 11.09
C LYS A 29 -14.03 -18.34 11.65
N ILE A 30 -14.83 -17.43 11.08
CA ILE A 30 -16.26 -17.34 11.37
C ILE A 30 -16.93 -18.63 10.87
N LYS A 31 -17.58 -19.35 11.78
CA LYS A 31 -18.31 -20.59 11.48
C LYS A 31 -19.80 -20.36 11.31
N SER A 32 -20.37 -19.45 12.09
CA SER A 32 -21.78 -19.12 12.01
C SER A 32 -22.04 -17.71 12.56
N ILE A 33 -23.12 -17.11 12.07
CA ILE A 33 -23.66 -15.82 12.54
C ILE A 33 -25.08 -16.10 13.03
N GLY A 34 -25.42 -15.59 14.21
CA GLY A 34 -26.73 -15.73 14.85
C GLY A 34 -26.96 -17.09 15.52
N ARG A 35 -25.97 -17.98 15.54
CA ARG A 35 -26.02 -19.25 16.25
C ARG A 35 -25.02 -19.24 17.40
N GLU A 36 -25.53 -19.33 18.61
CA GLU A 36 -24.70 -19.47 19.80
C GLU A 36 -24.34 -20.95 19.99
N GLU A 37 -23.04 -21.21 20.18
CA GLU A 37 -22.49 -22.52 20.49
C GLU A 37 -21.60 -22.40 21.73
N LYS A 38 -21.30 -23.53 22.38
CA LYS A 38 -20.33 -23.51 23.48
C LYS A 38 -18.96 -23.13 22.90
N ALA A 39 -18.32 -22.15 23.52
CA ALA A 39 -17.01 -21.66 23.12
C ALA A 39 -16.05 -21.68 24.31
N ASP A 40 -14.75 -21.79 24.02
CA ASP A 40 -13.69 -21.69 25.03
C ASP A 40 -13.65 -20.27 25.63
N GLU A 41 -13.90 -19.26 24.80
CA GLU A 41 -13.96 -17.85 25.18
C GLU A 41 -15.30 -17.22 24.77
N ILE A 42 -15.83 -16.33 25.60
CA ILE A 42 -17.06 -15.60 25.32
C ILE A 42 -16.83 -14.10 25.52
N ILE A 43 -17.11 -13.33 24.48
CA ILE A 43 -17.13 -11.87 24.51
C ILE A 43 -18.59 -11.40 24.46
N ASP A 44 -19.00 -10.61 25.45
CA ASP A 44 -20.30 -9.93 25.41
C ASP A 44 -20.13 -8.56 24.75
N ALA A 45 -20.70 -8.38 23.56
CA ALA A 45 -20.63 -7.11 22.83
C ALA A 45 -21.48 -6.01 23.51
N SER A 46 -22.39 -6.37 24.41
CA SER A 46 -23.25 -5.44 25.17
C SER A 46 -23.99 -4.46 24.27
N ASN A 47 -24.64 -4.98 23.23
CA ASN A 47 -25.39 -4.25 22.22
C ASN A 47 -24.58 -3.24 21.39
N LYS A 48 -23.24 -3.36 21.36
CA LYS A 48 -22.39 -2.54 20.49
C LYS A 48 -22.50 -2.96 19.02
N PHE A 49 -22.02 -2.07 18.16
CA PHE A 49 -21.81 -2.33 16.74
C PHE A 49 -20.55 -3.16 16.53
N VAL A 50 -20.62 -4.17 15.65
CA VAL A 50 -19.50 -5.02 15.26
C VAL A 50 -19.40 -5.02 13.73
N MET A 51 -18.17 -5.00 13.22
CA MET A 51 -17.89 -5.02 11.78
C MET A 51 -16.55 -5.70 11.49
N PRO A 52 -16.25 -6.07 10.23
CA PRO A 52 -14.91 -6.48 9.83
C PRO A 52 -13.88 -5.41 10.19
N GLY A 53 -12.66 -5.86 10.48
CA GLY A 53 -11.55 -4.93 10.63
C GLY A 53 -11.25 -4.20 9.32
N PHE A 54 -10.69 -3.00 9.43
CA PHE A 54 -10.40 -2.19 8.25
C PHE A 54 -9.22 -2.77 7.46
N VAL A 55 -9.29 -2.59 6.14
CA VAL A 55 -8.21 -2.92 5.20
C VAL A 55 -7.67 -1.62 4.65
N ASP A 56 -6.42 -1.30 5.00
CA ASP A 56 -5.70 -0.17 4.42
C ASP A 56 -4.85 -0.67 3.25
N CYS A 57 -5.36 -0.51 2.03
CA CYS A 57 -4.80 -1.15 0.83
C CYS A 57 -3.71 -0.34 0.11
N HIS A 58 -3.31 0.81 0.66
CA HIS A 58 -2.30 1.67 0.07
C HIS A 58 -1.55 2.47 1.15
N THR A 59 -0.34 2.04 1.51
CA THR A 59 0.51 2.83 2.42
C THR A 59 1.99 2.81 2.05
N HIS A 60 2.68 3.87 2.44
CA HIS A 60 4.14 3.91 2.48
C HIS A 60 4.62 3.93 3.94
N ALA A 61 4.16 2.98 4.77
CA ALA A 61 4.43 2.99 6.21
C ALA A 61 5.91 2.80 6.59
N ILE A 62 6.72 2.21 5.70
CA ILE A 62 8.16 2.02 5.92
C ILE A 62 8.99 3.19 5.34
N PHE A 63 9.50 4.02 6.24
CA PHE A 63 10.46 5.08 5.95
C PHE A 63 11.11 5.55 7.25
N SER A 64 12.25 6.24 7.12
CA SER A 64 12.91 6.95 8.22
C SER A 64 12.94 8.46 7.97
N GLY A 65 12.96 9.23 9.06
CA GLY A 65 12.86 10.69 9.03
C GLY A 65 11.42 11.20 8.91
N TYR A 66 11.23 12.51 9.09
CA TYR A 66 9.94 13.18 8.96
C TYR A 66 10.11 14.49 8.19
N ARG A 67 9.18 14.77 7.28
CA ARG A 67 9.17 15.99 6.44
C ARG A 67 8.34 17.12 7.04
N ALA A 68 8.16 17.14 8.37
CA ALA A 68 7.36 18.16 9.06
C ALA A 68 7.92 19.58 8.83
N PHE A 69 9.23 19.73 8.65
CA PHE A 69 9.86 21.01 8.33
C PHE A 69 9.39 21.61 6.99
N GLU A 70 8.88 20.79 6.07
CA GLU A 70 8.35 21.31 4.80
C GLU A 70 6.97 21.96 4.95
N ILE A 71 6.27 21.73 6.06
CA ILE A 71 4.97 22.36 6.31
C ILE A 71 5.14 23.88 6.30
N GLU A 72 6.22 24.39 6.90
CA GLU A 72 6.54 25.83 6.89
C GLU A 72 6.72 26.34 5.46
N TRP A 73 7.48 25.63 4.62
CA TRP A 73 7.70 26.02 3.21
C TRP A 73 6.42 25.94 2.37
N LYS A 74 5.57 24.94 2.61
CA LYS A 74 4.26 24.84 1.96
C LYS A 74 3.34 25.99 2.35
N ILE A 75 3.33 26.39 3.64
CA ILE A 75 2.58 27.55 4.12
C ILE A 75 3.10 28.85 3.50
N GLU A 76 4.41 28.96 3.26
CA GLU A 76 5.03 30.06 2.51
C GLU A 76 4.67 30.07 1.02
N GLY A 77 3.98 29.04 0.51
CA GLY A 77 3.52 28.94 -0.86
C GLY A 77 4.57 28.39 -1.84
N LEU A 78 5.64 27.76 -1.36
CA LEU A 78 6.61 27.13 -2.23
C LEU A 78 6.00 25.99 -3.03
N SER A 79 6.31 25.96 -4.32
CA SER A 79 5.99 24.85 -5.21
C SER A 79 6.78 23.58 -4.83
N TYR A 80 6.28 22.42 -5.29
CA TYR A 80 6.97 21.14 -5.10
C TYR A 80 8.42 21.17 -5.61
N LYS A 81 8.64 21.84 -6.75
CA LYS A 81 9.98 22.01 -7.34
C LYS A 81 10.89 22.82 -6.42
N GLU A 82 10.42 23.94 -5.87
CA GLU A 82 11.21 24.78 -4.96
C GLU A 82 11.52 24.04 -3.64
N ILE A 83 10.57 23.27 -3.12
CA ILE A 83 10.78 22.41 -1.94
C ILE A 83 11.87 21.37 -2.21
N ALA A 84 11.82 20.70 -3.38
CA ALA A 84 12.84 19.74 -3.78
C ALA A 84 14.22 20.38 -3.95
N GLU A 85 14.29 21.59 -4.55
CA GLU A 85 15.54 22.36 -4.68
C GLU A 85 16.13 22.78 -3.33
N ARG A 86 15.29 22.99 -2.30
CA ARG A 86 15.72 23.23 -0.91
C ARG A 86 16.13 21.97 -0.14
N GLY A 87 16.14 20.81 -0.79
CA GLY A 87 16.52 19.53 -0.18
C GLY A 87 15.39 18.81 0.57
N GLY A 88 14.14 19.22 0.34
CA GLY A 88 12.95 18.46 0.74
C GLY A 88 12.57 17.41 -0.31
N GLY A 89 11.28 17.10 -0.38
CA GLY A 89 10.75 16.18 -1.36
C GLY A 89 11.01 14.71 -1.01
N ILE A 90 10.76 13.85 -1.99
CA ILE A 90 11.07 12.42 -1.90
C ILE A 90 12.58 12.17 -1.65
N ALA A 91 13.46 13.01 -2.18
CA ALA A 91 14.91 12.86 -2.03
C ALA A 91 15.35 12.87 -0.56
N TYR A 92 14.75 13.73 0.27
CA TYR A 92 14.99 13.73 1.72
C TYR A 92 14.65 12.37 2.34
N THR A 93 13.44 11.86 2.08
CA THR A 93 12.99 10.58 2.65
C THR A 93 13.86 9.42 2.18
N VAL A 94 14.26 9.42 0.90
CA VAL A 94 15.18 8.41 0.34
C VAL A 94 16.51 8.44 1.09
N GLU A 95 17.11 9.61 1.26
CA GLU A 95 18.37 9.74 2.00
C GLU A 95 18.26 9.23 3.45
N GLN A 96 17.20 9.62 4.17
CA GLN A 96 16.98 9.19 5.54
C GLN A 96 16.71 7.69 5.66
N THR A 97 16.03 7.10 4.68
CA THR A 97 15.68 5.67 4.63
C THR A 97 16.90 4.81 4.26
N ARG A 98 17.75 5.28 3.33
CA ARG A 98 19.03 4.63 3.01
C ARG A 98 19.97 4.59 4.22
N LYS A 99 20.12 5.72 4.94
CA LYS A 99 20.97 5.81 6.14
C LYS A 99 20.47 4.99 7.33
N ALA A 100 19.17 4.70 7.37
CA ALA A 100 18.59 3.92 8.47
C ALA A 100 18.99 2.44 8.39
N SER A 101 19.31 1.88 9.56
CA SER A 101 19.49 0.43 9.71
C SER A 101 18.15 -0.30 9.60
N LYS A 102 18.19 -1.61 9.30
CA LYS A 102 17.01 -2.48 9.30
C LYS A 102 16.24 -2.39 10.63
N GLU A 103 16.94 -2.45 11.76
CA GLU A 103 16.33 -2.36 13.10
C GLU A 103 15.61 -1.03 13.33
N LYS A 104 16.20 0.08 12.87
CA LYS A 104 15.57 1.39 12.98
C LYS A 104 14.29 1.45 12.13
N LEU A 105 14.37 1.03 10.86
CA LEU A 105 13.20 1.00 9.96
C LEU A 105 12.09 0.10 10.52
N LYS A 106 12.45 -1.07 11.04
CA LYS A 106 11.50 -2.00 11.65
C LYS A 106 10.80 -1.36 12.84
N LYS A 107 11.55 -0.73 13.74
CA LYS A 107 11.00 -0.05 14.93
C LYS A 107 10.02 1.05 14.52
N GLU A 108 10.43 1.96 13.65
CA GLU A 108 9.60 3.11 13.23
C GLU A 108 8.36 2.67 12.45
N THR A 109 8.49 1.65 11.58
CA THR A 109 7.34 1.08 10.85
C THR A 109 6.37 0.41 11.82
N MET A 110 6.87 -0.34 12.81
CA MET A 110 6.01 -0.97 13.83
C MET A 110 5.28 0.02 14.72
N GLU A 111 5.85 1.20 14.98
CA GLU A 111 5.16 2.28 15.68
C GLU A 111 3.95 2.78 14.87
N ARG A 112 4.10 2.94 13.55
CA ARG A 112 2.99 3.32 12.65
C ARG A 112 1.94 2.22 12.53
N VAL A 113 2.36 0.96 12.37
CA VAL A 113 1.45 -0.20 12.34
C VAL A 113 0.63 -0.30 13.63
N LYS A 114 1.23 -0.06 14.80
CA LYS A 114 0.50 -0.02 16.07
C LYS A 114 -0.56 1.07 16.09
N GLU A 115 -0.31 2.22 15.48
CA GLU A 115 -1.30 3.29 15.38
C GLU A 115 -2.47 2.88 14.46
N MET A 116 -2.17 2.27 13.31
CA MET A 116 -3.19 1.71 12.41
C MET A 116 -4.09 0.69 13.12
N ILE A 117 -3.50 -0.18 13.96
CA ILE A 117 -4.23 -1.17 14.77
C ILE A 117 -5.18 -0.49 15.75
N LYS A 118 -4.73 0.58 16.45
CA LYS A 118 -5.59 1.32 17.38
C LYS A 118 -6.81 1.93 16.69
N HIS A 119 -6.68 2.25 15.41
CA HIS A 119 -7.77 2.75 14.56
C HIS A 119 -8.61 1.63 13.90
N GLY A 120 -8.36 0.36 14.22
CA GLY A 120 -9.17 -0.77 13.77
C GLY A 120 -8.68 -1.44 12.49
N THR A 121 -7.49 -1.10 11.98
CA THR A 121 -6.89 -1.77 10.82
C THR A 121 -6.48 -3.19 11.21
N THR A 122 -6.92 -4.18 10.44
CA THR A 122 -6.53 -5.59 10.61
C THR A 122 -5.76 -6.15 9.41
N THR A 123 -5.72 -5.41 8.30
CA THR A 123 -4.91 -5.73 7.13
C THR A 123 -4.34 -4.44 6.55
N ALA A 124 -3.05 -4.40 6.28
CA ALA A 124 -2.38 -3.25 5.68
C ALA A 124 -1.45 -3.67 4.54
N GLU A 125 -1.49 -2.93 3.45
CA GLU A 125 -0.46 -2.97 2.42
C GLU A 125 0.67 -2.00 2.78
N ILE A 126 1.93 -2.42 2.61
CA ILE A 126 3.10 -1.57 2.86
C ILE A 126 4.02 -1.64 1.63
N LYS A 127 4.24 -0.49 1.01
CA LYS A 127 5.10 -0.33 -0.17
C LYS A 127 6.53 0.00 0.20
N SER A 128 7.48 -0.49 -0.61
CA SER A 128 8.85 0.01 -0.63
C SER A 128 8.92 1.37 -1.38
N GLY A 129 9.99 1.66 -2.14
CA GLY A 129 10.03 2.83 -3.02
C GLY A 129 10.71 4.07 -2.42
N TYR A 130 11.31 3.95 -1.23
CA TYR A 130 12.23 4.96 -0.69
C TYR A 130 13.68 4.47 -0.65
N GLY A 131 13.97 3.34 -1.31
CA GLY A 131 15.32 2.83 -1.52
C GLY A 131 15.92 3.41 -2.80
N LEU A 132 15.21 3.33 -3.93
CA LEU A 132 15.68 3.75 -5.27
C LEU A 132 17.04 3.18 -5.70
N ASP A 133 17.42 2.04 -5.12
CA ASP A 133 18.55 1.19 -5.51
C ASP A 133 18.27 -0.23 -5.00
N THR A 134 18.94 -1.23 -5.59
CA THR A 134 18.66 -2.64 -5.33
C THR A 134 18.85 -2.97 -3.84
N GLU A 135 19.97 -2.57 -3.24
CA GLU A 135 20.28 -2.86 -1.83
C GLU A 135 19.18 -2.34 -0.88
N ASN A 136 18.75 -1.08 -1.05
CA ASN A 136 17.83 -0.45 -0.12
C ASN A 136 16.37 -0.85 -0.36
N GLU A 137 15.96 -1.11 -1.61
CA GLU A 137 14.63 -1.66 -1.91
C GLU A 137 14.47 -3.06 -1.30
N ILE A 138 15.48 -3.91 -1.47
CA ILE A 138 15.53 -5.24 -0.85
C ILE A 138 15.52 -5.14 0.68
N LYS A 139 16.35 -4.26 1.25
CA LYS A 139 16.38 -3.99 2.70
C LYS A 139 14.99 -3.64 3.23
N MET A 140 14.25 -2.77 2.54
CA MET A 140 12.90 -2.37 2.94
C MET A 140 11.93 -3.55 2.87
N LEU A 141 11.93 -4.31 1.77
CA LEU A 141 11.04 -5.46 1.61
C LEU A 141 11.33 -6.59 2.62
N GLU A 142 12.59 -6.82 2.97
CA GLU A 142 12.95 -7.74 4.05
C GLU A 142 12.36 -7.29 5.39
N VAL A 143 12.48 -6.00 5.73
CA VAL A 143 11.88 -5.45 6.96
C VAL A 143 10.36 -5.57 6.94
N ILE A 144 9.70 -5.29 5.81
CA ILE A 144 8.24 -5.47 5.68
C ILE A 144 7.86 -6.94 5.92
N ASN A 145 8.61 -7.91 5.38
CA ASN A 145 8.34 -9.33 5.59
C ASN A 145 8.64 -9.80 7.01
N GLU A 146 9.66 -9.25 7.68
CA GLU A 146 9.86 -9.48 9.11
C GLU A 146 8.67 -8.99 9.92
N ILE A 147 8.15 -7.79 9.61
CA ILE A 147 6.96 -7.24 10.27
C ILE A 147 5.74 -8.10 10.01
N LYS A 148 5.50 -8.49 8.76
CA LYS A 148 4.41 -9.40 8.36
C LYS A 148 4.36 -10.67 9.19
N ASN A 149 5.51 -11.25 9.52
CA ASN A 149 5.59 -12.49 10.30
C ASN A 149 5.40 -12.30 11.82
N ASN A 150 5.48 -11.06 12.32
CA ASN A 150 5.47 -10.76 13.76
C ASN A 150 4.33 -9.82 14.20
N ALA A 151 3.66 -9.15 13.27
CA ALA A 151 2.55 -8.25 13.56
C ALA A 151 1.27 -9.05 13.89
N SER A 152 0.37 -8.43 14.66
CA SER A 152 -0.95 -8.99 14.97
C SER A 152 -1.99 -8.74 13.87
N ILE A 153 -1.56 -8.20 12.73
CA ILE A 153 -2.39 -7.88 11.56
C ILE A 153 -1.75 -8.45 10.30
N ASP A 154 -2.55 -8.63 9.27
CA ASP A 154 -2.05 -9.08 7.97
C ASP A 154 -1.30 -7.93 7.29
N ILE A 155 -0.07 -8.21 6.84
CA ILE A 155 0.75 -7.25 6.08
C ILE A 155 0.99 -7.78 4.67
N VAL A 156 0.75 -6.93 3.68
CA VAL A 156 0.93 -7.24 2.27
C VAL A 156 2.07 -6.38 1.71
N PRO A 157 3.24 -6.97 1.42
CA PRO A 157 4.37 -6.22 0.85
C PRO A 157 4.17 -5.94 -0.63
N THR A 158 4.49 -4.72 -1.04
CA THR A 158 4.48 -4.25 -2.44
C THR A 158 5.83 -3.64 -2.79
N PHE A 159 6.42 -4.06 -3.90
CA PHE A 159 7.57 -3.36 -4.49
C PHE A 159 7.07 -2.15 -5.29
N LEU A 160 7.67 -0.98 -5.09
CA LEU A 160 7.26 0.24 -5.78
C LEU A 160 8.42 0.89 -6.54
N ALA A 161 8.30 0.97 -7.86
CA ALA A 161 9.13 1.86 -8.68
C ALA A 161 8.61 3.30 -8.53
N HIS A 162 9.10 4.01 -7.52
CA HIS A 162 8.50 5.26 -7.03
C HIS A 162 9.02 6.52 -7.73
N ALA A 163 10.32 6.58 -7.98
CA ALA A 163 10.97 7.73 -8.61
C ALA A 163 12.31 7.31 -9.23
N VAL A 164 12.89 8.21 -10.00
CA VAL A 164 14.21 8.02 -10.63
C VAL A 164 15.29 8.63 -9.72
N PRO A 165 16.40 7.92 -9.44
CA PRO A 165 17.55 8.50 -8.75
C PRO A 165 18.07 9.76 -9.43
N LYS A 166 18.48 10.77 -8.65
CA LYS A 166 18.88 12.10 -9.14
C LYS A 166 19.96 12.07 -10.24
N ASP A 167 20.88 11.12 -10.16
CA ASP A 167 22.05 11.02 -11.04
C ASP A 167 21.89 9.95 -12.14
N MET A 168 20.65 9.57 -12.47
CA MET A 168 20.34 8.52 -13.43
C MET A 168 19.20 8.93 -14.37
N LYS A 169 19.21 8.43 -15.62
CA LYS A 169 18.06 8.58 -16.51
C LYS A 169 17.01 7.54 -16.18
N ALA A 170 15.75 7.88 -16.46
CA ALA A 170 14.63 6.97 -16.23
C ALA A 170 14.82 5.61 -16.94
N ASP A 171 15.25 5.61 -18.20
CA ASP A 171 15.46 4.37 -18.96
C ASP A 171 16.57 3.49 -18.34
N ASP A 172 17.70 4.09 -17.93
CA ASP A 172 18.79 3.37 -17.28
C ASP A 172 18.29 2.76 -15.94
N PHE A 173 17.45 3.48 -15.19
CA PHE A 173 16.91 2.97 -13.94
C PHE A 173 15.84 1.89 -14.14
N VAL A 174 15.06 1.97 -15.22
CA VAL A 174 14.13 0.90 -15.62
C VAL A 174 14.91 -0.38 -15.90
N ASP A 175 16.09 -0.31 -16.54
CA ASP A 175 16.94 -1.47 -16.77
C ASP A 175 17.44 -2.06 -15.44
N VAL A 176 17.88 -1.24 -14.49
CA VAL A 176 18.23 -1.73 -13.13
C VAL A 176 17.05 -2.42 -12.44
N ILE A 177 15.84 -1.83 -12.52
CA ILE A 177 14.64 -2.45 -11.94
C ILE A 177 14.38 -3.83 -12.58
N VAL A 178 14.41 -3.90 -13.91
CA VAL A 178 14.06 -5.08 -14.70
C VAL A 178 15.11 -6.19 -14.61
N GLU A 179 16.39 -5.82 -14.65
CA GLU A 179 17.50 -6.77 -14.74
C GLU A 179 18.06 -7.17 -13.37
N GLU A 180 17.87 -6.35 -12.33
CA GLU A 180 18.40 -6.62 -10.99
C GLU A 180 17.30 -6.77 -9.93
N MET A 181 16.45 -5.75 -9.76
CA MET A 181 15.52 -5.72 -8.62
C MET A 181 14.40 -6.76 -8.75
N LEU A 182 13.71 -6.81 -9.89
CA LEU A 182 12.57 -7.71 -10.09
C LEU A 182 12.98 -9.20 -9.99
N PRO A 183 14.11 -9.65 -10.58
CA PRO A 183 14.61 -11.01 -10.37
C PRO A 183 14.86 -11.32 -8.89
N GLU A 184 15.57 -10.44 -8.18
CA GLU A 184 15.91 -10.68 -6.77
C GLU A 184 14.65 -10.72 -5.89
N ILE A 185 13.71 -9.79 -6.08
CA ILE A 185 12.44 -9.73 -5.34
C ILE A 185 11.59 -10.97 -5.63
N GLY A 186 11.53 -11.37 -6.91
CA GLY A 186 10.76 -12.51 -7.40
C GLY A 186 11.24 -13.85 -6.87
N GLU A 187 12.53 -14.14 -7.01
CA GLU A 187 13.15 -15.39 -6.56
C GLU A 187 13.01 -15.58 -5.04
N ARG A 188 13.15 -14.48 -4.30
CA ARG A 188 13.02 -14.45 -2.84
C ARG A 188 11.58 -14.28 -2.34
N LYS A 189 10.63 -14.07 -3.26
CA LYS A 189 9.20 -13.84 -2.98
C LYS A 189 8.94 -12.72 -1.97
N LEU A 190 9.66 -11.62 -2.12
CA LEU A 190 9.64 -10.52 -1.16
C LEU A 190 8.41 -9.62 -1.31
N ALA A 191 7.74 -9.60 -2.46
CA ALA A 191 6.57 -8.77 -2.70
C ALA A 191 5.42 -9.57 -3.34
N LYS A 192 4.17 -9.19 -3.01
CA LYS A 192 2.96 -9.71 -3.66
C LYS A 192 2.59 -8.89 -4.89
N PHE A 193 2.80 -7.59 -4.82
CA PHE A 193 2.50 -6.65 -5.89
C PHE A 193 3.76 -5.93 -6.37
N CYS A 194 3.72 -5.50 -7.62
CA CYS A 194 4.64 -4.50 -8.16
C CYS A 194 3.81 -3.28 -8.56
N ASP A 195 4.24 -2.12 -8.09
CA ASP A 195 3.59 -0.84 -8.27
C ASP A 195 4.57 0.12 -8.96
N VAL A 196 4.04 1.09 -9.70
CA VAL A 196 4.82 2.10 -10.41
C VAL A 196 4.16 3.45 -10.26
N PHE A 197 4.95 4.49 -10.02
CA PHE A 197 4.47 5.86 -10.13
C PHE A 197 4.55 6.35 -11.58
N CYS A 198 3.43 6.22 -12.28
CA CYS A 198 3.26 6.60 -13.69
C CYS A 198 2.81 8.06 -13.76
N GLU A 199 3.75 8.98 -13.99
CA GLU A 199 3.50 10.42 -13.96
C GLU A 199 4.58 11.20 -14.71
N VAL A 200 4.23 12.40 -15.18
CA VAL A 200 5.16 13.33 -15.83
C VAL A 200 6.32 13.68 -14.89
N GLY A 201 7.54 13.45 -15.36
CA GLY A 201 8.77 13.67 -14.58
C GLY A 201 9.20 12.47 -13.74
N TYR A 202 8.42 11.39 -13.75
CA TYR A 202 8.72 10.11 -13.10
C TYR A 202 8.82 9.02 -14.18
N PHE A 203 8.04 7.94 -14.09
CA PHE A 203 7.98 6.93 -15.15
C PHE A 203 6.85 7.23 -16.13
N ASN A 204 7.13 7.12 -17.43
CA ASN A 204 6.10 7.22 -18.44
C ASN A 204 5.31 5.90 -18.62
N VAL A 205 4.27 5.90 -19.44
CA VAL A 205 3.41 4.72 -19.69
C VAL A 205 4.19 3.54 -20.24
N GLU A 206 5.14 3.74 -21.16
CA GLU A 206 5.91 2.64 -21.76
C GLU A 206 6.92 2.04 -20.79
N GLN A 207 7.59 2.89 -19.99
CA GLN A 207 8.47 2.46 -18.90
C GLN A 207 7.69 1.68 -17.84
N SER A 208 6.53 2.20 -17.43
CA SER A 208 5.64 1.55 -16.47
C SER A 208 5.14 0.20 -16.99
N ARG A 209 4.76 0.13 -18.27
CA ARG A 209 4.38 -1.14 -18.93
C ARG A 209 5.51 -2.15 -18.89
N LYS A 210 6.74 -1.76 -19.22
CA LYS A 210 7.92 -2.64 -19.19
C LYS A 210 8.14 -3.21 -17.78
N ILE A 211 8.16 -2.36 -16.76
CA ILE A 211 8.34 -2.78 -15.35
C ILE A 211 7.24 -3.76 -14.93
N LEU A 212 5.96 -3.39 -15.10
CA LEU A 212 4.83 -4.19 -14.61
C LEU A 212 4.70 -5.52 -15.37
N MET A 213 4.94 -5.54 -16.68
CA MET A 213 4.93 -6.77 -17.47
C MET A 213 6.06 -7.72 -17.07
N GLU A 214 7.25 -7.21 -16.78
CA GLU A 214 8.35 -8.04 -16.29
C GLU A 214 8.04 -8.59 -14.89
N ALA A 215 7.52 -7.75 -14.00
CA ALA A 215 7.16 -8.16 -12.64
C ALA A 215 6.14 -9.31 -12.61
N LYS A 216 5.19 -9.34 -13.57
CA LYS A 216 4.24 -10.45 -13.72
C LYS A 216 4.92 -11.79 -13.95
N LYS A 217 6.07 -11.85 -14.65
CA LYS A 217 6.83 -13.10 -14.87
C LYS A 217 7.36 -13.69 -13.56
N TYR A 218 7.57 -12.84 -12.56
CA TYR A 218 7.99 -13.20 -11.21
C TYR A 218 6.81 -13.40 -10.23
N GLY A 219 5.58 -13.40 -10.74
CA GLY A 219 4.37 -13.65 -9.94
C GLY A 219 3.87 -12.46 -9.12
N MET A 220 4.40 -11.27 -9.36
CA MET A 220 3.90 -10.03 -8.75
C MET A 220 2.71 -9.49 -9.55
N LEU A 221 1.61 -9.20 -8.87
CA LEU A 221 0.43 -8.61 -9.49
C LEU A 221 0.63 -7.10 -9.70
N PRO A 222 0.26 -6.52 -10.85
CA PRO A 222 0.40 -5.08 -11.08
C PRO A 222 -0.50 -4.24 -10.18
N LYS A 223 0.04 -3.13 -9.70
CA LYS A 223 -0.67 -1.94 -9.20
C LYS A 223 -0.07 -0.72 -9.89
N ILE A 224 -0.74 0.41 -9.84
CA ILE A 224 -0.21 1.66 -10.41
C ILE A 224 -0.73 2.87 -9.65
N HIS A 225 0.18 3.79 -9.32
CA HIS A 225 -0.22 5.16 -8.98
C HIS A 225 -0.44 5.88 -10.31
N ALA A 226 -1.69 6.23 -10.59
CA ALA A 226 -2.14 6.69 -11.89
C ALA A 226 -2.86 8.04 -11.79
N ASP A 227 -2.54 8.90 -12.76
CA ASP A 227 -3.20 10.17 -13.03
C ASP A 227 -3.37 11.06 -11.77
N GLU A 228 -2.33 11.16 -10.95
CA GLU A 228 -2.33 12.00 -9.74
C GLU A 228 -2.31 13.48 -10.10
N PHE A 229 -1.44 13.88 -11.04
CA PHE A 229 -1.28 15.26 -11.48
C PHE A 229 -1.60 15.46 -12.95
N SER A 230 -1.50 14.41 -13.78
CA SER A 230 -1.84 14.50 -15.21
C SER A 230 -2.51 13.24 -15.77
N CYS A 231 -3.47 13.42 -16.69
CA CYS A 231 -4.07 12.29 -17.41
C CYS A 231 -3.20 11.94 -18.61
N MET A 232 -2.37 10.90 -18.49
CA MET A 232 -1.41 10.50 -19.52
C MET A 232 -1.61 9.08 -20.06
N GLY A 233 -2.71 8.43 -19.68
CA GLY A 233 -3.07 7.07 -20.07
C GLY A 233 -2.62 6.00 -19.06
N CYS A 234 -2.33 6.38 -17.82
CA CYS A 234 -1.90 5.43 -16.78
C CYS A 234 -3.08 4.55 -16.32
N SER A 235 -4.30 5.08 -16.22
CA SER A 235 -5.49 4.27 -15.91
C SER A 235 -5.83 3.31 -17.06
N LYS A 236 -5.70 3.74 -18.32
CA LYS A 236 -5.78 2.84 -19.47
C LYS A 236 -4.76 1.69 -19.39
N LEU A 237 -3.50 1.99 -19.02
CA LEU A 237 -2.48 0.96 -18.83
C LEU A 237 -2.88 -0.02 -17.73
N ALA A 238 -3.42 0.47 -16.60
CA ALA A 238 -3.89 -0.37 -15.50
C ALA A 238 -4.94 -1.39 -15.97
N ALA A 239 -5.92 -0.93 -16.75
CA ALA A 239 -6.96 -1.76 -17.34
C ALA A 239 -6.38 -2.81 -18.30
N GLU A 240 -5.49 -2.42 -19.21
CA GLU A 240 -4.84 -3.33 -20.17
C GLU A 240 -4.02 -4.44 -19.49
N LEU A 241 -3.43 -4.14 -18.34
CA LEU A 241 -2.61 -5.10 -17.60
C LEU A 241 -3.40 -5.95 -16.60
N GLU A 242 -4.71 -5.69 -16.48
CA GLU A 242 -5.60 -6.23 -15.45
C GLU A 242 -4.97 -6.04 -14.05
N ALA A 243 -4.54 -4.80 -13.78
CA ALA A 243 -3.94 -4.44 -12.51
C ALA A 243 -4.92 -4.70 -11.35
N ALA A 244 -4.41 -5.06 -10.18
CA ALA A 244 -5.23 -5.24 -9.00
C ALA A 244 -5.92 -3.94 -8.58
N SER A 245 -5.24 -2.80 -8.76
CA SER A 245 -5.83 -1.48 -8.58
C SER A 245 -5.07 -0.39 -9.37
N ALA A 246 -5.76 0.72 -9.59
CA ALA A 246 -5.21 2.00 -9.95
C ALA A 246 -5.51 3.00 -8.82
N ASP A 247 -4.47 3.68 -8.34
CA ASP A 247 -4.50 4.47 -7.11
C ASP A 247 -4.32 5.97 -7.44
N HIS A 248 -4.88 6.86 -6.61
CA HIS A 248 -5.06 8.33 -6.83
C HIS A 248 -6.24 8.72 -7.73
N LEU A 249 -6.06 8.70 -9.05
CA LEU A 249 -7.09 8.96 -10.07
C LEU A 249 -7.68 10.38 -10.07
N LEU A 250 -6.92 11.39 -9.63
CA LEU A 250 -7.37 12.79 -9.53
C LEU A 250 -7.69 13.40 -10.89
N MET A 251 -6.90 13.06 -11.91
CA MET A 251 -6.99 13.61 -13.26
C MET A 251 -7.54 12.60 -14.27
N THR A 252 -7.92 11.41 -13.84
CA THR A 252 -8.44 10.36 -14.73
C THR A 252 -9.69 10.82 -15.47
N SER A 253 -9.72 10.61 -16.79
CA SER A 253 -10.88 10.94 -17.62
C SER A 253 -12.03 9.94 -17.45
N GLU A 254 -13.28 10.35 -17.70
CA GLU A 254 -14.45 9.46 -17.68
C GLU A 254 -14.25 8.20 -18.54
N LYS A 255 -13.66 8.36 -19.73
CA LYS A 255 -13.35 7.25 -20.63
C LYS A 255 -12.38 6.24 -20.00
N GLU A 256 -11.38 6.72 -19.26
CA GLU A 256 -10.45 5.81 -18.58
C GLU A 256 -11.08 5.17 -17.33
N MET A 257 -12.02 5.84 -16.66
CA MET A 257 -12.82 5.22 -15.60
C MET A 257 -13.66 4.05 -16.13
N GLU A 258 -14.25 4.19 -17.32
CA GLU A 258 -14.97 3.09 -17.99
C GLU A 258 -14.06 1.90 -18.26
N LEU A 259 -12.83 2.15 -18.76
CA LEU A 259 -11.84 1.08 -18.99
C LEU A 259 -11.46 0.34 -17.71
N LEU A 260 -11.28 1.06 -16.60
CA LEU A 260 -11.00 0.44 -15.29
C LEU A 260 -12.18 -0.43 -14.83
N ALA A 261 -13.41 0.07 -14.97
CA ALA A 261 -14.62 -0.66 -14.60
C ALA A 261 -14.79 -1.94 -15.43
N ASP A 262 -14.61 -1.86 -16.75
CA ASP A 262 -14.70 -3.00 -17.67
C ASP A 262 -13.65 -4.08 -17.37
N ALA A 263 -12.44 -3.65 -16.99
CA ALA A 263 -11.34 -4.55 -16.63
C ALA A 263 -11.43 -5.09 -15.19
N GLY A 264 -12.37 -4.60 -14.36
CA GLY A 264 -12.50 -4.99 -12.97
C GLY A 264 -11.35 -4.51 -12.07
N VAL A 265 -10.66 -3.44 -12.47
CA VAL A 265 -9.57 -2.83 -11.70
C VAL A 265 -10.17 -2.01 -10.55
N VAL A 266 -9.69 -2.24 -9.32
CA VAL A 266 -10.13 -1.44 -8.17
C VAL A 266 -9.61 -0.01 -8.28
N ALA A 267 -10.50 0.97 -8.14
CA ALA A 267 -10.14 2.38 -8.02
C ALA A 267 -9.86 2.75 -6.55
N THR A 268 -8.59 2.96 -6.19
CA THR A 268 -8.23 3.35 -4.81
C THR A 268 -8.11 4.87 -4.69
N LEU A 269 -9.06 5.49 -4.01
CA LEU A 269 -9.06 6.93 -3.78
C LEU A 269 -8.24 7.28 -2.54
N LEU A 270 -7.38 8.31 -2.66
CA LEU A 270 -6.47 8.76 -1.61
C LEU A 270 -6.80 10.21 -1.19
N PRO A 271 -7.93 10.44 -0.50
CA PRO A 271 -8.42 11.78 -0.20
C PRO A 271 -7.53 12.59 0.77
N ALA A 272 -6.56 11.95 1.42
CA ALA A 272 -5.62 12.61 2.33
C ALA A 272 -4.43 13.27 1.60
N THR A 273 -4.17 12.90 0.34
CA THR A 273 -3.03 13.38 -0.44
C THR A 273 -3.23 14.74 -1.12
N PRO A 274 -4.38 15.05 -1.76
CA PRO A 274 -4.56 16.29 -2.50
C PRO A 274 -4.84 17.48 -1.57
N PHE A 275 -3.79 18.13 -1.05
CA PHE A 275 -3.87 19.41 -0.30
C PHE A 275 -2.64 20.30 -0.54
#